data_AF-A0A3D1BTD1-F1
#
_entry.id   AF-A0A3D1BTD1-F1
#
_cell.length_a   1.000
_cell.length_b   1.000
_cell.length_c   1.000
_cell.angle_alpha   90.00
_cell.angle_beta   90.00
_cell.angle_gamma   90.00
#
_symmetry.space_group_name_H-M   'P 1'
#
loop_
_entity.id
_entity.type
_entity.pdbx_description
1 polymer ?
#
loop_
_entity_poly.entity_id
_entity_poly.type
_entity_poly.pdbx_seq_one_letter_code
_entity_poly.pdbx_strand_id
1 'polypeptide(L)'
;MHKHIKIYLFIAFFMPSLMAMGQKQINSPYSRFGPGIIEQQGIFKSRAMGGAGIALSDPTSINYLNPASFSSVDTNSFVFDFGIEYQANILTDDNISYRSDDINFHHLAFAFPITKWMGFATGIFPYSNGYYNMIKTVLESDPEYNPIIGEFKNTHKGSGSYNSYFAGLGIKPIKNLSFGINFTYLFGYIERDNLYLFTDDNNQFNNLSSENIRLYGYNLEYGIQYRFDLRNDFFASVGIAYSMEKTYNSEYENIFTRYAPYQSSLYSFDTINYVYDSNASVDLPEESGMGIAFGKKDHFLVTADYTMANWDHVSFHGYEDYLVNSSSIKLGAEFIPNKDANFNYLNRIEYRLGGFFSDSQLMVNGEQIHEFGITFGVGLPMNRSNSKVNLFIEYLKRNGSMNNDLHDENCLTVGVSLNLFDYWFVKQKYK
;
A
#
# COMPACT_ATOMS: atom_id res chain seq x y z
N MET A 1 33.99 -26.09 -2.83
CA MET A 1 33.56 -24.94 -2.00
C MET A 1 32.38 -24.15 -2.59
N HIS A 2 32.33 -23.83 -3.88
CA HIS A 2 31.26 -23.00 -4.46
C HIS A 2 29.87 -23.66 -4.61
N LYS A 3 29.76 -25.00 -4.64
CA LYS A 3 28.46 -25.70 -4.72
C LYS A 3 27.64 -25.59 -3.43
N HIS A 4 28.29 -25.62 -2.27
CA HIS A 4 27.60 -25.55 -0.98
C HIS A 4 27.16 -24.12 -0.64
N ILE A 5 27.92 -23.09 -1.07
CA ILE A 5 27.54 -21.68 -0.90
C ILE A 5 26.20 -21.38 -1.60
N LYS A 6 25.95 -21.95 -2.78
CA LYS A 6 24.65 -21.80 -3.48
C LYS A 6 23.50 -22.47 -2.72
N ILE A 7 23.75 -23.61 -2.08
CA ILE A 7 22.75 -24.31 -1.26
C ILE A 7 22.48 -23.53 0.03
N TYR A 8 23.50 -22.98 0.69
CA TYR A 8 23.31 -22.14 1.87
C TYR A 8 22.62 -20.81 1.54
N LEU A 9 22.91 -20.19 0.39
CA LEU A 9 22.18 -19.01 -0.11
C LEU A 9 20.72 -19.34 -0.45
N PHE A 10 20.46 -20.50 -1.06
CA PHE A 10 19.12 -20.96 -1.38
C PHE A 10 18.32 -21.26 -0.09
N ILE A 11 18.95 -21.93 0.89
CA ILE A 11 18.34 -22.20 2.20
C ILE A 11 18.14 -20.90 3.00
N ALA A 12 19.08 -19.96 2.96
CA ALA A 12 18.95 -18.65 3.60
C ALA A 12 17.90 -17.76 2.93
N PHE A 13 17.66 -17.91 1.63
CA PHE A 13 16.59 -17.23 0.90
C PHE A 13 15.21 -17.83 1.16
N PHE A 14 15.14 -19.15 1.42
CA PHE A 14 13.88 -19.85 1.72
C PHE A 14 13.56 -19.95 3.22
N MET A 15 14.52 -19.80 4.13
CA MET A 15 14.27 -19.83 5.58
C MET A 15 13.29 -18.74 6.11
N PRO A 16 13.21 -17.52 5.54
CA PRO A 16 12.21 -16.54 5.95
C PRO A 16 10.76 -16.97 5.65
N SER A 17 10.54 -17.91 4.72
CA SER A 17 9.19 -18.38 4.35
C SER A 17 8.48 -19.19 5.45
N LEU A 18 9.21 -19.63 6.48
CA LEU A 18 8.63 -20.36 7.62
C LEU A 18 8.25 -19.44 8.80
N MET A 19 8.51 -18.13 8.71
CA MET A 19 8.17 -17.15 9.76
C MET A 19 7.28 -15.99 9.27
N ALA A 20 6.96 -15.92 7.97
CA ALA A 20 6.13 -14.85 7.42
C ALA A 20 4.63 -15.10 7.63
N MET A 21 4.20 -15.11 8.89
CA MET A 21 2.87 -14.58 9.27
C MET A 21 3.07 -13.10 9.66
N GLY A 22 3.56 -12.29 8.72
CA GLY A 22 3.79 -10.87 8.96
C GLY A 22 2.50 -10.11 8.72
N GLN A 23 1.72 -9.88 9.77
CA GLN A 23 0.69 -8.83 9.76
C GLN A 23 1.39 -7.51 10.04
N LYS A 24 1.07 -6.46 9.28
CA LYS A 24 1.61 -5.12 9.49
C LYS A 24 1.04 -4.53 10.78
N GLN A 25 1.90 -4.29 11.78
CA GLN A 25 1.54 -3.88 13.15
C GLN A 25 1.72 -2.37 13.40
N ILE A 26 1.43 -1.55 12.39
CA ILE A 26 1.48 -0.09 12.50
C ILE A 26 0.14 0.42 12.98
N ASN A 27 0.09 0.88 14.23
CA ASN A 27 -1.15 1.28 14.86
C ASN A 27 -1.71 2.54 14.20
N SER A 28 -2.91 2.45 13.65
CA SER A 28 -3.68 3.61 13.25
C SER A 28 -5.17 3.38 13.52
N PRO A 29 -5.77 4.07 14.50
CA PRO A 29 -7.19 3.99 14.80
C PRO A 29 -8.11 4.23 13.60
N TYR A 30 -7.68 5.00 12.60
CA TYR A 30 -8.45 5.23 11.37
C TYR A 30 -8.64 3.96 10.52
N SER A 31 -7.76 2.95 10.67
CA SER A 31 -7.90 1.66 9.99
C SER A 31 -9.09 0.81 10.46
N ARG A 32 -9.77 1.25 11.53
CA ARG A 32 -11.01 0.64 12.03
C ARG A 32 -12.14 0.64 10.99
N PHE A 33 -12.17 1.60 10.08
CA PHE A 33 -13.33 1.82 9.22
C PHE A 33 -13.16 1.18 7.83
N GLY A 34 -14.25 0.64 7.28
CA GLY A 34 -14.32 0.16 5.90
C GLY A 34 -13.21 -0.84 5.53
N PRO A 35 -12.48 -0.65 4.42
CA PRO A 35 -11.36 -1.51 4.03
C PRO A 35 -10.05 -1.25 4.80
N GLY A 36 -10.08 -0.40 5.83
CA GLY A 36 -8.90 0.10 6.52
C GLY A 36 -8.23 1.25 5.79
N ILE A 37 -6.94 1.48 6.07
CA ILE A 37 -6.14 2.50 5.40
C ILE A 37 -5.62 1.95 4.09
N ILE A 38 -5.91 2.66 3.00
CA ILE A 38 -5.39 2.33 1.67
C ILE A 38 -3.91 2.73 1.61
N GLU A 39 -3.07 1.80 1.17
CA GLU A 39 -1.64 2.02 1.03
C GLU A 39 -1.36 2.87 -0.21
N GLN A 40 -0.38 3.77 -0.12
CA GLN A 40 0.03 4.56 -1.27
C GLN A 40 0.69 3.65 -2.32
N GLN A 41 0.06 3.59 -3.49
CA GLN A 41 0.49 2.72 -4.59
C GLN A 41 1.77 3.22 -5.28
N GLY A 42 2.51 2.28 -5.87
CA GLY A 42 3.72 2.51 -6.68
C GLY A 42 4.98 1.83 -6.12
N ILE A 43 5.96 1.57 -6.99
CA ILE A 43 7.28 1.07 -6.57
C ILE A 43 8.10 2.22 -5.95
N PHE A 44 9.18 1.92 -5.23
CA PHE A 44 10.01 2.93 -4.54
C PHE A 44 10.56 4.03 -5.43
N LYS A 45 10.68 3.82 -6.74
CA LYS A 45 10.94 4.91 -7.69
C LYS A 45 9.81 5.96 -7.67
N SER A 46 8.56 5.53 -7.84
CA SER A 46 7.38 6.41 -7.79
C SER A 46 7.11 6.93 -6.38
N ARG A 47 7.24 6.09 -5.33
CA ARG A 47 7.08 6.54 -3.92
C ARG A 47 8.07 7.65 -3.56
N ALA A 48 9.33 7.55 -3.98
CA ALA A 48 10.31 8.63 -3.79
C ALA A 48 9.97 9.94 -4.53
N MET A 49 9.04 9.90 -5.48
CA MET A 49 8.52 11.02 -6.27
C MET A 49 7.06 11.35 -5.89
N GLY A 50 6.71 11.22 -4.61
CA GLY A 50 5.38 11.54 -4.08
C GLY A 50 4.29 10.55 -4.49
N GLY A 51 4.66 9.38 -4.99
CA GLY A 51 3.73 8.40 -5.57
C GLY A 51 3.28 8.73 -7.00
N ALA A 52 3.84 9.77 -7.63
CA ALA A 52 3.53 10.11 -9.01
C ALA A 52 4.24 9.17 -10.01
N GLY A 53 3.50 8.70 -11.00
CA GLY A 53 3.98 7.79 -12.03
C GLY A 53 3.02 7.51 -13.19
N ILE A 54 1.81 8.07 -13.25
CA ILE A 54 0.81 7.70 -14.28
C ILE A 54 1.31 7.98 -15.70
N ALA A 55 2.07 9.06 -15.91
CA ALA A 55 2.67 9.41 -17.20
C ALA A 55 4.09 8.85 -17.41
N LEU A 56 4.62 8.06 -16.48
CA LEU A 56 5.99 7.59 -16.52
C LEU A 56 6.12 6.23 -17.22
N SER A 57 7.16 6.11 -18.03
CA SER A 57 7.55 4.86 -18.69
C SER A 57 9.08 4.72 -18.60
N ASP A 58 9.58 3.70 -17.92
CA ASP A 58 11.01 3.43 -17.74
C ASP A 58 11.34 2.04 -18.30
N PRO A 59 12.31 1.89 -19.22
CA PRO A 59 12.73 0.58 -19.71
C PRO A 59 13.41 -0.30 -18.65
N THR A 60 13.89 0.30 -17.56
CA THR A 60 14.70 -0.35 -16.51
C THR A 60 13.97 -0.52 -15.20
N SER A 61 12.73 -0.02 -15.07
CA SER A 61 11.96 -0.10 -13.84
C SER A 61 10.49 -0.38 -14.15
N ILE A 62 9.85 -1.13 -13.27
CA ILE A 62 8.43 -1.45 -13.42
C ILE A 62 7.63 -0.25 -12.93
N ASN A 63 6.52 0.04 -13.61
CA ASN A 63 5.55 1.02 -13.17
C ASN A 63 4.16 0.43 -13.34
N TYR A 64 3.58 -0.08 -12.25
CA TYR A 64 2.25 -0.70 -12.32
C TYR A 64 1.10 0.32 -12.16
N LEU A 65 1.40 1.59 -11.85
CA LEU A 65 0.41 2.67 -11.75
C LEU A 65 -0.30 2.94 -13.09
N ASN A 66 0.30 2.52 -14.20
CA ASN A 66 -0.33 2.59 -15.51
C ASN A 66 0.16 1.42 -16.39
N PRO A 67 -0.68 0.41 -16.70
CA PRO A 67 -0.23 -0.77 -17.45
C PRO A 67 0.30 -0.47 -18.85
N ALA A 68 0.00 0.69 -19.44
CA ALA A 68 0.57 1.09 -20.72
C ALA A 68 2.11 1.20 -20.68
N SER A 69 2.70 1.46 -19.51
CA SER A 69 4.15 1.59 -19.37
C SER A 69 4.89 0.27 -19.56
N PHE A 70 4.23 -0.89 -19.45
CA PHE A 70 4.92 -2.18 -19.67
C PHE A 70 5.44 -2.33 -21.10
N SER A 71 4.85 -1.60 -22.05
CA SER A 71 5.33 -1.54 -23.44
C SER A 71 6.72 -0.87 -23.60
N SER A 72 7.27 -0.24 -22.56
CA SER A 72 8.60 0.37 -22.57
C SER A 72 9.73 -0.53 -22.09
N VAL A 73 9.44 -1.70 -21.51
CA VAL A 73 10.46 -2.65 -21.05
C VAL A 73 11.40 -3.00 -22.21
N ASP A 74 12.70 -2.91 -21.96
CA ASP A 74 13.71 -3.11 -23.01
C ASP A 74 13.67 -4.52 -23.60
N THR A 75 14.01 -4.66 -24.87
CA THR A 75 13.99 -5.95 -25.56
C THR A 75 15.06 -6.90 -25.01
N ASN A 76 14.72 -8.19 -24.95
CA ASN A 76 15.58 -9.24 -24.39
C ASN A 76 16.02 -8.98 -22.94
N SER A 77 15.26 -8.25 -22.14
CA SER A 77 15.55 -8.05 -20.72
C SER A 77 14.46 -8.62 -19.82
N PHE A 78 14.74 -8.70 -18.53
CA PHE A 78 13.71 -8.78 -17.51
C PHE A 78 14.04 -7.78 -16.41
N VAL A 79 12.99 -7.30 -15.75
CA VAL A 79 13.08 -6.46 -14.57
C VAL A 79 12.42 -7.21 -13.42
N PHE A 80 13.11 -7.30 -12.30
CA PHE A 80 12.58 -7.83 -11.05
C PHE A 80 12.74 -6.76 -9.99
N ASP A 81 11.69 -6.48 -9.21
CA ASP A 81 11.73 -5.53 -8.11
C ASP A 81 11.17 -6.18 -6.84
N PHE A 82 11.92 -6.08 -5.75
CA PHE A 82 11.49 -6.54 -4.44
C PHE A 82 11.78 -5.45 -3.42
N GLY A 83 10.74 -5.01 -2.72
CA GLY A 83 10.81 -3.93 -1.74
C GLY A 83 10.34 -4.36 -0.35
N ILE A 84 11.08 -3.92 0.65
CA ILE A 84 10.70 -3.94 2.06
C ILE A 84 10.72 -2.53 2.61
N GLU A 85 9.89 -2.26 3.60
CA GLU A 85 9.84 -0.96 4.27
C GLU A 85 9.83 -1.11 5.79
N TYR A 86 10.41 -0.12 6.46
CA TYR A 86 10.23 0.13 7.88
C TYR A 86 9.30 1.32 8.03
N GLN A 87 8.26 1.19 8.85
CA GLN A 87 7.31 2.27 9.11
C GLN A 87 7.26 2.53 10.61
N ALA A 88 7.22 3.79 11.00
CA ALA A 88 7.03 4.23 12.38
C ALA A 88 5.94 5.29 12.42
N ASN A 89 4.91 5.07 13.23
CA ASN A 89 3.79 5.99 13.42
C ASN A 89 3.78 6.53 14.84
N ILE A 90 3.57 7.84 14.97
CA ILE A 90 3.34 8.52 16.24
C ILE A 90 1.93 9.10 16.21
N LEU A 91 1.06 8.55 17.05
CA LEU A 91 -0.28 9.05 17.31
C LEU A 91 -0.18 10.13 18.38
N THR A 92 -0.84 11.27 18.16
CA THR A 92 -0.94 12.35 19.15
C THR A 92 -2.40 12.68 19.37
N ASP A 93 -2.83 12.51 20.62
CA ASP A 93 -4.17 12.82 21.10
C ASP A 93 -4.01 13.77 22.31
N ASP A 94 -4.37 15.03 22.12
CA ASP A 94 -4.07 16.14 23.03
C ASP A 94 -2.61 16.17 23.54
N ASN A 95 -2.39 15.72 24.78
CA ASN A 95 -1.10 15.73 25.48
C ASN A 95 -0.44 14.34 25.54
N ILE A 96 -1.07 13.32 24.95
CA ILE A 96 -0.60 11.94 25.01
C ILE A 96 -0.09 11.52 23.62
N SER A 97 1.09 10.89 23.60
CA SER A 97 1.69 10.36 22.37
C SER A 97 1.91 8.86 22.47
N TYR A 98 1.51 8.13 21.43
CA TYR A 98 1.74 6.69 21.31
C TYR A 98 2.58 6.39 20.07
N ARG A 99 3.56 5.49 20.19
CA ARG A 99 4.43 5.08 19.07
C ARG A 99 4.23 3.61 18.75
N SER A 100 4.15 3.30 17.45
CA SER A 100 4.21 1.94 16.92
C SER A 100 5.14 1.90 15.71
N ASP A 101 5.92 0.84 15.54
CA ASP A 101 6.78 0.66 14.38
C ASP A 101 6.97 -0.81 13.99
N ASP A 102 7.22 -1.06 12.71
CA ASP A 102 7.26 -2.41 12.13
C ASP A 102 8.01 -2.46 10.79
N ILE A 103 8.49 -3.63 10.39
CA ILE A 103 9.12 -3.90 9.09
C ILE A 103 8.19 -4.77 8.26
N ASN A 104 7.83 -4.28 7.08
CA ASN A 104 6.80 -4.85 6.24
C ASN A 104 7.28 -5.18 4.84
N PHE A 105 6.66 -6.20 4.27
CA PHE A 105 6.71 -6.45 2.84
C PHE A 105 5.97 -5.32 2.11
N HIS A 106 6.59 -4.70 1.11
CA HIS A 106 5.93 -3.69 0.29
C HIS A 106 5.53 -4.21 -1.09
N HIS A 107 6.44 -4.83 -1.83
CA HIS A 107 6.10 -5.35 -3.15
C HIS A 107 7.07 -6.39 -3.66
N LEU A 108 6.58 -7.20 -4.58
CA LEU A 108 7.34 -8.10 -5.43
C LEU A 108 6.77 -7.99 -6.83
N ALA A 109 7.57 -7.58 -7.79
CA ALA A 109 7.14 -7.36 -9.16
C ALA A 109 8.16 -7.92 -10.16
N PHE A 110 7.67 -8.36 -11.31
CA PHE A 110 8.45 -8.91 -12.40
C PHE A 110 7.88 -8.44 -13.73
N ALA A 111 8.74 -8.04 -14.66
CA ALA A 111 8.34 -7.63 -16.00
C ALA A 111 9.33 -8.09 -17.06
N PHE A 112 8.82 -8.37 -18.26
CA PHE A 112 9.63 -8.77 -19.40
C PHE A 112 8.92 -8.38 -20.72
N PRO A 113 9.67 -8.14 -21.81
CA PRO A 113 9.10 -7.91 -23.12
C PRO A 113 8.63 -9.24 -23.72
N ILE A 114 7.43 -9.25 -24.32
CA ILE A 114 6.99 -10.36 -25.17
C ILE A 114 7.49 -10.12 -26.60
N THR A 115 7.37 -8.88 -27.08
CA THR A 115 7.85 -8.44 -28.40
C THR A 115 8.46 -7.04 -28.28
N LYS A 116 8.94 -6.46 -29.38
CA LYS A 116 9.45 -5.07 -29.39
C LYS A 116 8.39 -4.01 -29.04
N TRP A 117 7.11 -4.37 -29.14
CA TRP A 117 5.97 -3.48 -28.94
C TRP A 117 4.99 -4.01 -27.90
N MET A 118 5.30 -5.12 -27.22
CA MET A 118 4.49 -5.71 -26.15
C MET A 118 5.36 -6.05 -24.95
N GLY A 119 4.94 -5.65 -23.76
CA GLY A 119 5.52 -6.09 -22.50
C GLY A 119 4.47 -6.67 -21.57
N PHE A 120 4.93 -7.53 -20.67
CA PHE A 120 4.14 -8.12 -19.61
C PHE A 120 4.74 -7.75 -18.27
N ALA A 121 3.89 -7.53 -17.27
CA ALA A 121 4.31 -7.40 -15.89
C ALA A 121 3.34 -8.12 -14.96
N THR A 122 3.84 -8.58 -13.83
CA THR A 122 3.05 -9.19 -12.77
C THR A 122 3.68 -8.88 -11.43
N GLY A 123 2.90 -8.92 -10.36
CA GLY A 123 3.43 -8.73 -9.03
C GLY A 123 2.36 -8.83 -7.96
N ILE A 124 2.80 -8.66 -6.72
CA ILE A 124 1.95 -8.63 -5.54
C ILE A 124 2.36 -7.46 -4.64
N PHE A 125 1.39 -6.77 -4.09
CA PHE A 125 1.57 -5.64 -3.17
C PHE A 125 0.40 -5.55 -2.18
N PRO A 126 0.63 -5.08 -0.93
CA PRO A 126 -0.45 -4.74 -0.02
C PRO A 126 -1.32 -3.61 -0.59
N TYR A 127 -2.63 -3.76 -0.48
CA TYR A 127 -3.61 -2.77 -0.94
C TYR A 127 -4.09 -1.89 0.21
N SER A 128 -4.46 -2.51 1.34
CA SER A 128 -4.90 -1.80 2.53
C SER A 128 -4.55 -2.55 3.81
N ASN A 129 -4.50 -1.79 4.91
CA ASN A 129 -4.19 -2.29 6.24
C ASN A 129 -5.31 -1.98 7.24
N GLY A 130 -5.73 -3.01 8.01
CA GLY A 130 -6.78 -2.91 9.04
C GLY A 130 -6.25 -2.94 10.48
N TYR A 131 -4.96 -2.70 10.71
CA TYR A 131 -4.35 -2.88 12.03
C TYR A 131 -4.51 -1.65 12.93
N TYR A 132 -5.13 -1.88 14.08
CA TYR A 132 -5.15 -0.93 15.18
C TYR A 132 -5.24 -1.66 16.51
N ASN A 133 -4.83 -0.99 17.57
CA ASN A 133 -5.03 -1.44 18.94
C ASN A 133 -5.31 -0.24 19.83
N MET A 134 -6.56 -0.15 20.28
CA MET A 134 -7.05 0.89 21.15
C MET A 134 -7.47 0.28 22.48
N ILE A 135 -7.03 0.88 23.57
CA ILE A 135 -7.42 0.47 24.92
C ILE A 135 -7.98 1.70 25.62
N LYS A 136 -9.23 1.58 26.06
CA LYS A 136 -9.90 2.57 26.90
C LYS A 136 -10.23 1.94 28.24
N THR A 137 -9.84 2.59 29.32
CA THR A 137 -10.21 2.20 30.68
C THR A 137 -11.14 3.27 31.22
N VAL A 138 -12.27 2.87 31.78
CA VAL A 138 -13.23 3.75 32.45
C VAL A 138 -13.24 3.38 33.92
N LEU A 139 -12.89 4.34 34.77
CA LEU A 139 -12.85 4.24 36.24
C LEU A 139 -13.99 5.04 36.86
N GLU A 140 -14.28 4.82 38.15
CA GLU A 140 -15.33 5.56 38.88
C GLU A 140 -15.16 7.09 38.81
N SER A 141 -13.92 7.58 38.66
CA SER A 141 -13.62 9.02 38.55
C SER A 141 -13.92 9.63 37.18
N ASP A 142 -14.19 8.82 36.16
CA ASP A 142 -14.29 9.30 34.79
C ASP A 142 -15.72 9.78 34.44
N PRO A 143 -15.90 10.82 33.61
CA PRO A 143 -17.23 11.33 33.25
C PRO A 143 -18.15 10.30 32.57
N GLU A 144 -17.56 9.28 31.94
CA GLU A 144 -18.27 8.21 31.24
C GLU A 144 -18.68 7.05 32.16
N TYR A 145 -18.29 7.10 33.44
CA TYR A 145 -18.65 6.07 34.41
C TYR A 145 -20.16 6.00 34.61
N ASN A 146 -20.68 4.77 34.63
CA ASN A 146 -22.06 4.49 34.97
C ASN A 146 -22.08 3.48 36.13
N PRO A 147 -22.66 3.82 37.29
CA PRO A 147 -22.67 2.92 38.46
C PRO A 147 -23.46 1.62 38.25
N ILE A 148 -24.29 1.54 37.20
CA ILE A 148 -24.98 0.31 36.81
C ILE A 148 -24.03 -0.64 36.05
N ILE A 149 -23.10 -0.09 35.27
CA ILE A 149 -22.16 -0.84 34.42
C ILE A 149 -20.90 -1.19 35.21
N GLY A 150 -20.42 -0.26 36.04
CA GLY A 150 -19.17 -0.38 36.77
C GLY A 150 -17.94 0.02 35.95
N GLU A 151 -16.74 -0.12 36.54
CA GLU A 151 -15.48 0.06 35.85
C GLU A 151 -15.26 -1.05 34.82
N PHE A 152 -14.74 -0.64 33.66
CA PHE A 152 -14.43 -1.57 32.59
C PHE A 152 -13.24 -1.12 31.77
N LYS A 153 -12.60 -2.11 31.15
CA LYS A 153 -11.57 -1.92 30.16
C LYS A 153 -12.09 -2.42 28.81
N ASN A 154 -12.22 -1.50 27.86
CA ASN A 154 -12.51 -1.82 26.48
C ASN A 154 -11.19 -1.91 25.68
N THR A 155 -10.96 -3.05 25.02
CA THR A 155 -9.87 -3.24 24.07
C THR A 155 -10.46 -3.50 22.70
N HIS A 156 -10.24 -2.55 21.79
CA HIS A 156 -10.66 -2.67 20.40
C HIS A 156 -9.43 -2.82 19.52
N LYS A 157 -9.26 -4.00 18.90
CA LYS A 157 -8.11 -4.32 18.06
C LYS A 157 -8.58 -4.74 16.67
N GLY A 158 -7.87 -4.28 15.65
CA GLY A 158 -8.01 -4.72 14.27
C GLY A 158 -6.73 -5.41 13.81
N SER A 159 -6.86 -6.40 12.94
CA SER A 159 -5.74 -7.08 12.32
C SER A 159 -6.10 -7.57 10.91
N GLY A 160 -5.09 -7.98 10.15
CA GLY A 160 -5.27 -8.37 8.76
C GLY A 160 -5.07 -7.24 7.76
N SER A 161 -5.13 -7.58 6.48
CA SER A 161 -4.82 -6.69 5.36
C SER A 161 -5.41 -7.27 4.08
N TYR A 162 -5.74 -6.40 3.12
CA TYR A 162 -6.03 -6.80 1.75
C TYR A 162 -4.78 -6.65 0.89
N ASN A 163 -4.54 -7.63 0.02
CA ASN A 163 -3.40 -7.67 -0.88
C ASN A 163 -3.87 -7.80 -2.31
N SER A 164 -3.18 -7.14 -3.23
CA SER A 164 -3.45 -7.21 -4.66
C SER A 164 -2.35 -7.98 -5.37
N TYR A 165 -2.76 -8.96 -6.16
CA TYR A 165 -1.93 -9.58 -7.19
C TYR A 165 -2.32 -8.98 -8.54
N PHE A 166 -1.38 -8.59 -9.38
CA PHE A 166 -1.68 -8.12 -10.74
C PHE A 166 -0.92 -8.93 -11.79
N ALA A 167 -1.52 -9.03 -12.96
CA ALA A 167 -0.90 -9.50 -14.19
C ALA A 167 -1.41 -8.65 -15.35
N GLY A 168 -0.51 -8.05 -16.11
CA GLY A 168 -0.88 -7.06 -17.10
C GLY A 168 -0.03 -7.09 -18.36
N LEU A 169 -0.63 -6.54 -19.42
CA LEU A 169 -0.05 -6.41 -20.74
C LEU A 169 -0.05 -4.95 -21.16
N GLY A 170 1.09 -4.46 -21.63
CA GLY A 170 1.23 -3.15 -22.25
C GLY A 170 1.65 -3.31 -23.71
N ILE A 171 0.97 -2.60 -24.62
CA ILE A 171 1.23 -2.63 -26.07
C ILE A 171 1.49 -1.22 -26.61
N LYS A 172 2.29 -1.13 -27.67
CA LYS A 172 2.64 0.11 -28.37
C LYS A 172 2.40 -0.06 -29.87
N PRO A 173 1.13 -0.06 -30.31
CA PRO A 173 0.76 -0.33 -31.70
C PRO A 173 1.16 0.80 -32.64
N ILE A 174 1.16 2.04 -32.14
CA ILE A 174 1.54 3.24 -32.88
C ILE A 174 2.75 3.85 -32.17
N LYS A 175 3.65 4.45 -32.94
CA LYS A 175 4.82 5.13 -32.37
C LYS A 175 4.33 6.14 -31.31
N ASN A 176 4.90 6.02 -30.12
CA ASN A 176 4.67 6.90 -28.97
C ASN A 176 3.29 6.82 -28.31
N LEU A 177 2.38 5.98 -28.80
CA LEU A 177 1.10 5.73 -28.17
C LEU A 177 1.07 4.31 -27.62
N SER A 178 0.90 4.21 -26.31
CA SER A 178 0.86 2.96 -25.57
C SER A 178 -0.49 2.76 -24.91
N PHE A 179 -0.93 1.51 -24.89
CA PHE A 179 -2.15 1.05 -24.22
C PHE A 179 -1.78 -0.09 -23.28
N GLY A 180 -2.53 -0.28 -22.21
CA GLY A 180 -2.34 -1.43 -21.34
C GLY A 180 -3.60 -1.83 -20.60
N ILE A 181 -3.57 -3.06 -20.11
CA ILE A 181 -4.59 -3.65 -19.27
C ILE A 181 -3.93 -4.45 -18.14
N ASN A 182 -4.40 -4.29 -16.91
CA ASN A 182 -4.11 -5.18 -15.79
C ASN A 182 -5.33 -6.00 -15.47
N PHE A 183 -5.11 -7.28 -15.18
CA PHE A 183 -5.98 -8.08 -14.35
C PHE A 183 -5.45 -8.03 -12.93
N THR A 184 -6.26 -7.51 -12.00
CA THR A 184 -5.90 -7.39 -10.59
C THR A 184 -6.79 -8.29 -9.76
N TYR A 185 -6.24 -9.14 -8.92
CA TYR A 185 -6.94 -10.00 -7.98
C TYR A 185 -6.68 -9.50 -6.55
N LEU A 186 -7.71 -8.95 -5.91
CA LEU A 186 -7.67 -8.51 -4.52
C LEU A 186 -8.08 -9.68 -3.64
N PHE A 187 -7.37 -9.89 -2.54
CA PHE A 187 -7.68 -10.94 -1.57
C PHE A 187 -7.15 -10.60 -0.18
N GLY A 188 -7.83 -11.09 0.84
CA GLY A 188 -7.37 -10.97 2.21
C GLY A 188 -8.53 -10.96 3.18
N TYR A 189 -8.25 -10.56 4.41
CA TYR A 189 -9.27 -10.41 5.43
C TYR A 189 -8.88 -9.31 6.42
N ILE A 190 -9.89 -8.73 7.05
CA ILE A 190 -9.75 -7.85 8.20
C ILE A 190 -10.57 -8.45 9.34
N GLU A 191 -9.94 -8.58 10.50
CA GLU A 191 -10.56 -9.08 11.72
C GLU A 191 -10.55 -7.97 12.77
N ARG A 192 -11.70 -7.72 13.39
CA ARG A 192 -11.91 -6.69 14.40
C ARG A 192 -12.50 -7.32 15.65
N ASP A 193 -11.76 -7.22 16.74
CA ASP A 193 -12.19 -7.73 18.04
C ASP A 193 -12.44 -6.56 18.99
N ASN A 194 -13.66 -6.47 19.50
CA ASN A 194 -14.06 -5.52 20.53
C ASN A 194 -14.31 -6.27 21.85
N LEU A 195 -13.41 -6.08 22.81
CA LEU A 195 -13.38 -6.81 24.08
C LEU A 195 -13.68 -5.89 25.26
N TYR A 196 -14.76 -6.17 25.99
CA TYR A 196 -15.10 -5.52 27.25
C TYR A 196 -14.75 -6.43 28.42
N LEU A 197 -13.85 -5.95 29.28
CA LEU A 197 -13.48 -6.56 30.54
C LEU A 197 -14.04 -5.73 31.68
N PHE A 198 -15.01 -6.26 32.43
CA PHE A 198 -15.54 -5.58 33.61
C PHE A 198 -14.71 -5.95 34.84
N THR A 199 -14.32 -4.94 35.62
CA THR A 199 -13.32 -5.11 36.70
C THR A 199 -13.87 -4.92 38.10
N ASP A 200 -15.14 -4.53 38.25
CA ASP A 200 -15.77 -4.21 39.53
C ASP A 200 -16.14 -5.42 40.39
N ASP A 201 -16.53 -6.53 39.75
CA ASP A 201 -16.91 -7.76 40.47
C ASP A 201 -16.43 -9.01 39.73
N ASN A 202 -15.90 -9.97 40.49
CA ASN A 202 -15.41 -11.25 40.00
C ASN A 202 -16.51 -12.17 39.43
N ASN A 203 -17.79 -11.86 39.68
CA ASN A 203 -18.93 -12.61 39.15
C ASN A 203 -19.52 -12.02 37.86
N GLN A 204 -18.90 -10.98 37.29
CA GLN A 204 -19.34 -10.38 36.03
C GLN A 204 -18.89 -11.20 34.82
N PHE A 205 -19.67 -11.13 33.75
CA PHE A 205 -19.28 -11.70 32.47
C PHE A 205 -18.68 -10.64 31.56
N ASN A 206 -17.57 -10.99 30.92
CA ASN A 206 -16.93 -10.19 29.88
C ASN A 206 -17.58 -10.46 28.54
N ASN A 207 -17.45 -9.52 27.60
CA ASN A 207 -17.99 -9.66 26.25
C ASN A 207 -16.88 -9.51 25.21
N LEU A 208 -16.94 -10.33 24.18
CA LEU A 208 -16.06 -10.25 23.01
C LEU A 208 -16.93 -10.31 21.75
N SER A 209 -16.91 -9.24 20.97
CA SER A 209 -17.40 -9.22 19.59
C SER A 209 -16.21 -9.44 18.67
N SER A 210 -16.28 -10.44 17.78
CA SER A 210 -15.27 -10.69 16.76
C SER A 210 -15.94 -10.61 15.39
N GLU A 211 -15.54 -9.62 14.60
CA GLU A 211 -15.98 -9.41 13.22
C GLU A 211 -14.85 -9.80 12.27
N ASN A 212 -15.16 -10.59 11.25
CA ASN A 212 -14.23 -11.00 10.21
C ASN A 212 -14.86 -10.71 8.84
N ILE A 213 -14.16 -9.91 8.05
CA ILE A 213 -14.53 -9.58 6.68
C ILE A 213 -13.44 -10.12 5.78
N ARG A 214 -13.72 -11.21 5.08
CA ARG A 214 -12.83 -11.76 4.06
C ARG A 214 -13.30 -11.29 2.70
N LEU A 215 -12.40 -10.72 1.91
CA LEU A 215 -12.69 -10.22 0.58
C LEU A 215 -11.82 -10.93 -0.45
N TYR A 216 -12.42 -11.31 -1.58
CA TYR A 216 -11.67 -11.78 -2.74
C TYR A 216 -12.39 -11.49 -4.05
N GLY A 217 -11.64 -11.17 -5.10
CA GLY A 217 -12.24 -10.90 -6.40
C GLY A 217 -11.25 -10.28 -7.37
N TYR A 218 -11.68 -10.11 -8.61
CA TYR A 218 -10.83 -9.59 -9.67
C TYR A 218 -11.39 -8.31 -10.28
N ASN A 219 -10.51 -7.43 -10.72
CA ASN A 219 -10.84 -6.20 -11.42
C ASN A 219 -9.93 -6.01 -12.64
N LEU A 220 -10.33 -5.09 -13.52
CA LEU A 220 -9.60 -4.70 -14.71
C LEU A 220 -9.22 -3.23 -14.60
N GLU A 221 -7.94 -2.96 -14.78
CA GLU A 221 -7.43 -1.59 -14.88
C GLU A 221 -6.92 -1.35 -16.30
N TYR A 222 -7.12 -0.14 -16.79
CA TYR A 222 -6.79 0.27 -18.14
C TYR A 222 -5.81 1.43 -18.08
N GLY A 223 -4.90 1.44 -19.05
CA GLY A 223 -3.85 2.44 -19.14
C GLY A 223 -3.69 2.97 -20.55
N ILE A 224 -3.52 4.27 -20.67
CA ILE A 224 -3.14 4.94 -21.93
C ILE A 224 -1.98 5.88 -21.63
N GLN A 225 -0.95 5.88 -22.47
CA GLN A 225 0.15 6.82 -22.40
C GLN A 225 0.52 7.34 -23.79
N TYR A 226 0.82 8.63 -23.87
CA TYR A 226 1.36 9.23 -25.08
C TYR A 226 2.63 10.01 -24.79
N ARG A 227 3.69 9.77 -25.57
CA ARG A 227 5.00 10.40 -25.42
C ARG A 227 5.33 11.35 -26.57
N PHE A 228 5.58 12.61 -26.25
CA PHE A 228 6.10 13.60 -27.18
C PHE A 228 7.62 13.63 -27.09
N ASP A 229 8.31 13.16 -28.12
CA ASP A 229 9.77 13.34 -28.22
C ASP A 229 10.06 14.72 -28.82
N LEU A 230 10.82 15.54 -28.09
CA LEU A 230 11.19 16.90 -28.44
C LEU A 230 12.66 16.94 -28.89
N ARG A 231 13.13 18.12 -29.36
CA ARG A 231 14.55 18.31 -29.72
C ARG A 231 15.44 18.20 -28.50
N ASN A 232 16.72 17.86 -28.71
CA ASN A 232 17.75 17.79 -27.66
C ASN A 232 17.45 16.78 -26.53
N ASP A 233 16.83 15.65 -26.87
CA ASP A 233 16.46 14.56 -25.96
C ASP A 233 15.47 14.96 -24.85
N PHE A 234 14.80 16.10 -25.02
CA PHE A 234 13.66 16.46 -24.20
C PHE A 234 12.45 15.59 -24.58
N PHE A 235 11.58 15.38 -23.61
CA PHE A 235 10.29 14.74 -23.85
C PHE A 235 9.22 15.33 -22.93
N ALA A 236 7.98 15.19 -23.38
CA ALA A 236 6.80 15.32 -22.54
C ALA A 236 6.00 14.02 -22.65
N SER A 237 5.27 13.65 -21.60
CA SER A 237 4.32 12.54 -21.67
C SER A 237 3.05 12.89 -20.93
N VAL A 238 1.96 12.28 -21.38
CA VAL A 238 0.67 12.32 -20.71
C VAL A 238 0.20 10.89 -20.52
N GLY A 239 -0.49 10.63 -19.42
CA GLY A 239 -1.00 9.30 -19.09
C GLY A 239 -2.39 9.39 -18.47
N ILE A 240 -3.21 8.38 -18.74
CA ILE A 240 -4.50 8.15 -18.10
C ILE A 240 -4.50 6.71 -17.58
N ALA A 241 -5.00 6.52 -16.36
CA ALA A 241 -5.27 5.23 -15.75
C ALA A 241 -6.72 5.20 -15.28
N TYR A 242 -7.40 4.06 -15.43
CA TYR A 242 -8.78 3.88 -15.02
C TYR A 242 -9.00 2.47 -14.48
N SER A 243 -9.58 2.35 -13.30
CA SER A 243 -10.01 1.11 -12.66
C SER A 243 -11.53 1.11 -12.62
N MET A 244 -12.14 0.01 -13.07
CA MET A 244 -13.60 -0.12 -13.08
C MET A 244 -14.14 -0.29 -11.66
N GLU A 245 -15.32 0.27 -11.39
CA GLU A 245 -16.11 -0.09 -10.21
C GLU A 245 -16.47 -1.57 -10.29
N LYS A 246 -16.39 -2.26 -9.15
CA LYS A 246 -16.75 -3.67 -9.09
C LYS A 246 -17.15 -4.13 -7.70
N THR A 247 -18.21 -4.94 -7.66
CA THR A 247 -18.58 -5.73 -6.49
C THR A 247 -17.68 -6.96 -6.37
N TYR A 248 -17.01 -7.08 -5.23
CA TYR A 248 -16.17 -8.21 -4.87
C TYR A 248 -16.98 -9.23 -4.06
N ASN A 249 -16.56 -10.49 -4.13
CA ASN A 249 -17.10 -11.52 -3.27
C ASN A 249 -16.53 -11.30 -1.86
N SER A 250 -17.38 -11.34 -0.85
CA SER A 250 -16.92 -11.29 0.54
C SER A 250 -17.71 -12.25 1.44
N GLU A 251 -17.03 -12.72 2.47
CA GLU A 251 -17.59 -13.52 3.56
C GLU A 251 -17.55 -12.63 4.81
N TYR A 252 -18.72 -12.39 5.39
CA TYR A 252 -18.90 -11.67 6.65
C TYR A 252 -19.23 -12.66 7.77
N GLU A 253 -18.47 -12.62 8.85
CA GLU A 253 -18.74 -13.37 10.07
C GLU A 253 -18.66 -12.44 11.26
N ASN A 254 -19.68 -12.45 12.12
CA ASN A 254 -19.65 -11.72 13.38
C ASN A 254 -20.16 -12.61 14.51
N ILE A 255 -19.32 -12.78 15.53
CA ILE A 255 -19.59 -13.61 16.69
C ILE A 255 -19.54 -12.74 17.93
N PHE A 256 -20.66 -12.66 18.63
CA PHE A 256 -20.72 -12.03 19.95
C PHE A 256 -20.73 -13.10 21.03
N THR A 257 -19.67 -13.15 21.81
CA THR A 257 -19.49 -14.11 22.89
C THR A 257 -19.45 -13.42 24.24
N ARG A 258 -19.94 -14.12 25.24
CA ARG A 258 -19.85 -13.75 26.64
C ARG A 258 -19.06 -14.79 27.39
N TYR A 259 -18.14 -14.36 28.25
CA TYR A 259 -17.36 -15.30 29.04
C TYR A 259 -17.04 -14.88 30.48
N ALA A 260 -16.96 -15.87 31.38
CA ALA A 260 -16.62 -15.64 32.78
C ALA A 260 -15.09 -15.56 32.97
N PRO A 261 -14.55 -14.54 33.67
CA PRO A 261 -13.10 -14.32 33.79
C PRO A 261 -12.33 -15.43 34.53
N TYR A 262 -12.99 -16.20 35.41
CA TYR A 262 -12.32 -17.16 36.32
C TYR A 262 -12.75 -18.63 36.18
N GLN A 263 -13.51 -18.99 35.15
CA GLN A 263 -13.90 -20.39 34.92
C GLN A 263 -13.21 -20.95 33.66
N SER A 264 -12.19 -21.78 33.86
CA SER A 264 -11.50 -22.60 32.84
C SER A 264 -12.34 -23.80 32.36
N SER A 265 -13.65 -23.64 32.31
CA SER A 265 -14.61 -24.67 31.97
C SER A 265 -15.15 -24.43 30.55
N LEU A 266 -15.36 -25.47 29.77
CA LEU A 266 -16.01 -25.39 28.43
C LEU A 266 -17.41 -24.74 28.46
N TYR A 267 -17.99 -24.51 29.64
CA TYR A 267 -19.28 -23.85 29.87
C TYR A 267 -19.16 -22.34 30.18
N SER A 268 -17.96 -21.78 30.18
CA SER A 268 -17.76 -20.36 30.48
C SER A 268 -17.88 -19.45 29.28
N PHE A 269 -18.04 -19.97 28.06
CA PHE A 269 -18.27 -19.21 26.83
C PHE A 269 -19.69 -19.46 26.32
N ASP A 270 -20.44 -18.39 26.10
CA ASP A 270 -21.80 -18.41 25.55
C ASP A 270 -21.85 -17.52 24.31
N THR A 271 -22.42 -18.02 23.21
CA THR A 271 -22.60 -17.25 21.98
C THR A 271 -23.94 -16.55 22.02
N ILE A 272 -23.93 -15.24 22.23
CA ILE A 272 -25.15 -14.43 22.32
C ILE A 272 -25.71 -14.14 20.93
N ASN A 273 -24.83 -13.92 19.96
CA ASN A 273 -25.20 -13.65 18.58
C ASN A 273 -24.17 -14.27 17.63
N TYR A 274 -24.65 -14.82 16.53
CA TYR A 274 -23.85 -15.32 15.43
C TYR A 274 -24.50 -14.89 14.11
N VAL A 275 -23.78 -14.08 13.35
CA VAL A 275 -24.18 -13.64 12.01
C VAL A 275 -23.13 -14.14 11.04
N TYR A 276 -23.57 -14.85 10.01
CA TYR A 276 -22.73 -15.28 8.91
C TYR A 276 -23.42 -15.00 7.59
N ASP A 277 -22.75 -14.27 6.71
CA ASP A 277 -23.18 -14.01 5.34
C ASP A 277 -22.04 -14.35 4.38
N SER A 278 -22.22 -15.43 3.63
CA SER A 278 -21.24 -15.89 2.63
C SER A 278 -21.27 -15.07 1.34
N ASN A 279 -22.20 -14.13 1.19
CA ASN A 279 -22.37 -13.28 0.01
C ASN A 279 -22.54 -11.81 0.39
N ALA A 280 -21.95 -11.36 1.50
CA ALA A 280 -21.90 -9.93 1.81
C ALA A 280 -21.18 -9.22 0.65
N SER A 281 -21.90 -8.46 -0.16
CA SER A 281 -21.27 -7.72 -1.27
C SER A 281 -20.44 -6.58 -0.71
N VAL A 282 -19.20 -6.46 -1.17
CA VAL A 282 -18.36 -5.28 -0.91
C VAL A 282 -18.01 -4.66 -2.24
N ASP A 283 -18.37 -3.39 -2.42
CA ASP A 283 -18.02 -2.66 -3.64
C ASP A 283 -16.64 -2.03 -3.48
N LEU A 284 -15.86 -2.01 -4.56
CA LEU A 284 -14.73 -1.09 -4.67
C LEU A 284 -15.07 -0.03 -5.71
N PRO A 285 -14.70 1.23 -5.42
CA PRO A 285 -15.07 2.35 -6.27
C PRO A 285 -14.36 2.28 -7.62
N GLU A 286 -14.92 2.95 -8.62
CA GLU A 286 -14.10 3.33 -9.76
C GLU A 286 -12.99 4.31 -9.32
N GLU A 287 -11.81 4.13 -9.90
CA GLU A 287 -10.66 5.02 -9.70
C GLU A 287 -10.21 5.55 -11.06
N SER A 288 -10.02 6.86 -11.15
CA SER A 288 -9.49 7.50 -12.34
C SER A 288 -8.27 8.33 -12.00
N GLY A 289 -7.30 8.33 -12.91
CA GLY A 289 -6.06 9.05 -12.72
C GLY A 289 -5.56 9.65 -14.03
N MET A 290 -5.02 10.86 -13.94
CA MET A 290 -4.31 11.52 -15.04
C MET A 290 -2.94 11.96 -14.58
N GLY A 291 -1.96 11.86 -15.47
CA GLY A 291 -0.59 12.27 -15.20
C GLY A 291 0.01 13.05 -16.35
N ILE A 292 0.93 13.93 -16.03
CA ILE A 292 1.80 14.61 -16.98
C ILE A 292 3.24 14.50 -16.52
N ALA A 293 4.17 14.39 -17.47
CA ALA A 293 5.58 14.43 -17.18
C ALA A 293 6.36 15.20 -18.23
N PHE A 294 7.46 15.83 -17.81
CA PHE A 294 8.38 16.53 -18.68
C PHE A 294 9.80 16.31 -18.21
N GLY A 295 10.74 16.12 -19.13
CA GLY A 295 12.12 15.89 -18.75
C GLY A 295 13.08 15.90 -19.91
N LYS A 296 14.35 15.74 -19.56
CA LYS A 296 15.42 15.43 -20.49
C LYS A 296 15.96 14.05 -20.14
N LYS A 297 16.02 13.18 -21.15
CA LYS A 297 16.45 11.79 -20.98
C LYS A 297 17.79 11.72 -20.23
N ASP A 298 17.84 10.83 -19.23
CA ASP A 298 19.02 10.55 -18.40
C ASP A 298 19.61 11.76 -17.63
N HIS A 299 18.85 12.85 -17.48
CA HIS A 299 19.27 14.07 -16.78
C HIS A 299 18.28 14.53 -15.73
N PHE A 300 17.04 14.81 -16.12
CA PHE A 300 16.02 15.24 -15.18
C PHE A 300 14.61 14.90 -15.68
N LEU A 301 13.69 14.79 -14.74
CA LEU A 301 12.28 14.51 -14.96
C LEU A 301 11.49 15.23 -13.89
N VAL A 302 10.34 15.79 -14.26
CA VAL A 302 9.32 16.31 -13.35
C VAL A 302 7.99 15.70 -13.76
N THR A 303 7.17 15.32 -12.80
CA THR A 303 5.89 14.65 -13.03
C THR A 303 4.84 15.16 -12.04
N ALA A 304 3.59 15.16 -12.47
CA ALA A 304 2.44 15.53 -11.68
C ALA A 304 1.27 14.60 -12.01
N ASP A 305 0.61 14.08 -10.99
CA ASP A 305 -0.54 13.21 -11.12
C ASP A 305 -1.71 13.73 -10.29
N TYR A 306 -2.92 13.49 -10.79
CA TYR A 306 -4.17 13.67 -10.07
C TYR A 306 -4.98 12.37 -10.12
N THR A 307 -5.43 11.88 -8.98
CA THR A 307 -6.26 10.67 -8.87
C THR A 307 -7.52 10.96 -8.07
N MET A 308 -8.61 10.30 -8.42
CA MET A 308 -9.91 10.40 -7.75
C MET A 308 -10.56 9.01 -7.68
N ALA A 309 -11.16 8.67 -6.55
CA ALA A 309 -11.95 7.45 -6.38
C ALA A 309 -13.33 7.76 -5.79
N ASN A 310 -14.38 7.17 -6.38
CA ASN A 310 -15.78 7.48 -6.09
C ASN A 310 -16.36 6.55 -5.02
N TRP A 311 -16.10 6.85 -3.74
CA TRP A 311 -16.53 6.03 -2.60
C TRP A 311 -17.97 6.29 -2.14
N ASP A 312 -18.61 7.40 -2.54
CA ASP A 312 -19.94 7.80 -2.04
C ASP A 312 -21.08 6.79 -2.34
N HIS A 313 -20.84 5.84 -3.24
CA HIS A 313 -21.82 4.83 -3.67
C HIS A 313 -21.42 3.40 -3.29
N VAL A 314 -20.29 3.24 -2.59
CA VAL A 314 -19.72 1.94 -2.24
C VAL A 314 -20.40 1.38 -1.00
N SER A 315 -20.92 0.15 -1.09
CA SER A 315 -21.36 -0.59 0.10
C SER A 315 -20.19 -1.35 0.72
N PHE A 316 -19.97 -1.12 2.01
CA PHE A 316 -19.02 -1.88 2.82
C PHE A 316 -19.70 -2.19 4.15
N HIS A 317 -20.14 -3.44 4.31
CA HIS A 317 -21.06 -3.90 5.36
C HIS A 317 -20.86 -3.22 6.73
N GLY A 318 -21.73 -2.26 7.08
CA GLY A 318 -21.76 -1.59 8.39
C GLY A 318 -20.85 -0.36 8.50
N TYR A 319 -20.26 0.09 7.39
CA TYR A 319 -19.29 1.18 7.34
C TYR A 319 -19.57 2.22 6.26
N GLU A 320 -20.72 2.14 5.59
CA GLU A 320 -21.09 3.02 4.47
C GLU A 320 -21.08 4.51 4.87
N ASP A 321 -21.55 4.84 6.07
CA ASP A 321 -21.64 6.22 6.58
C ASP A 321 -20.28 6.89 6.82
N TYR A 322 -19.18 6.12 6.75
CA TYR A 322 -17.81 6.63 6.95
C TYR A 322 -17.06 6.84 5.63
N LEU A 323 -17.65 6.47 4.48
CA LEU A 323 -16.97 6.50 3.19
C LEU A 323 -17.39 7.73 2.37
N VAL A 324 -16.39 8.47 1.87
CA VAL A 324 -16.57 9.63 0.99
C VAL A 324 -15.54 9.64 -0.12
N ASN A 325 -15.85 10.29 -1.25
CA ASN A 325 -14.93 10.37 -2.39
C ASN A 325 -13.53 10.85 -1.97
N SER A 326 -12.51 10.16 -2.48
CA SER A 326 -11.12 10.49 -2.21
C SER A 326 -10.46 11.13 -3.42
N SER A 327 -9.49 12.00 -3.16
CA SER A 327 -8.73 12.66 -4.22
C SER A 327 -7.27 12.83 -3.80
N SER A 328 -6.34 12.83 -4.75
CA SER A 328 -4.92 13.02 -4.45
C SER A 328 -4.21 13.77 -5.57
N ILE A 329 -3.41 14.76 -5.18
CA ILE A 329 -2.48 15.47 -6.05
C ILE A 329 -1.06 15.06 -5.66
N LYS A 330 -0.29 14.56 -6.61
CA LYS A 330 1.07 14.04 -6.40
C LYS A 330 2.04 14.77 -7.31
N LEU A 331 3.17 15.21 -6.77
CA LEU A 331 4.23 15.91 -7.49
C LEU A 331 5.57 15.22 -7.24
N GLY A 332 6.37 15.09 -8.30
CA GLY A 332 7.64 14.37 -8.24
C GLY A 332 8.68 14.93 -9.19
N ALA A 333 9.95 14.81 -8.79
CA ALA A 333 11.09 15.15 -9.60
C ALA A 333 12.22 14.13 -9.42
N GLU A 334 12.93 13.85 -10.51
CA GLU A 334 14.16 13.03 -10.54
C GLU A 334 15.27 13.84 -11.20
N PHE A 335 16.47 13.78 -10.64
CA PHE A 335 17.67 14.44 -11.15
C PHE A 335 18.85 13.48 -11.14
N ILE A 336 19.54 13.41 -12.28
CA ILE A 336 20.71 12.56 -12.51
C ILE A 336 21.82 13.49 -13.03
N PRO A 337 22.87 13.77 -12.23
CA PRO A 337 23.91 14.73 -12.63
C PRO A 337 24.62 14.34 -13.94
N ASN A 338 25.02 13.08 -14.05
CA ASN A 338 25.59 12.49 -15.25
C ASN A 338 25.58 10.94 -15.15
N LYS A 339 24.64 10.31 -15.85
CA LYS A 339 24.47 8.85 -15.86
C LYS A 339 25.70 8.07 -16.35
N ASP A 340 26.50 8.68 -17.23
CA ASP A 340 27.66 8.07 -17.89
C ASP A 340 29.00 8.45 -17.23
N ALA A 341 28.99 9.03 -16.02
CA ALA A 341 30.22 9.43 -15.35
C ALA A 341 31.14 8.22 -15.03
N ASN A 342 32.38 8.26 -15.53
CA ASN A 342 33.34 7.15 -15.38
C ASN A 342 33.94 7.02 -13.97
N PHE A 343 34.18 8.14 -13.29
CA PHE A 343 34.96 8.16 -12.04
C PHE A 343 34.16 8.52 -10.80
N ASN A 344 33.18 9.42 -10.91
CA ASN A 344 32.42 9.90 -9.76
C ASN A 344 31.08 9.16 -9.64
N TYR A 345 30.97 8.25 -8.67
CA TYR A 345 29.74 7.48 -8.42
C TYR A 345 28.55 8.39 -8.09
N LEU A 346 28.77 9.47 -7.34
CA LEU A 346 27.71 10.42 -6.96
C LEU A 346 27.03 11.07 -8.17
N ASN A 347 27.76 11.20 -9.29
CA ASN A 347 27.17 11.75 -10.51
C ASN A 347 26.17 10.79 -11.17
N ARG A 348 26.27 9.49 -10.90
CA ARG A 348 25.40 8.44 -11.46
C ARG A 348 24.15 8.18 -10.61
N ILE A 349 24.09 8.71 -9.39
CA ILE A 349 22.96 8.51 -8.48
C ILE A 349 21.73 9.24 -9.02
N GLU A 350 20.58 8.56 -8.95
CA GLU A 350 19.28 9.12 -9.31
C GLU A 350 18.66 9.75 -8.06
N TYR A 351 18.71 11.08 -7.93
CA TYR A 351 18.14 11.80 -6.78
C TYR A 351 16.67 12.10 -7.04
N ARG A 352 15.80 11.80 -6.07
CA ARG A 352 14.35 11.96 -6.20
C ARG A 352 13.79 12.77 -5.04
N LEU A 353 12.82 13.61 -5.37
CA LEU A 353 12.06 14.44 -4.44
C LEU A 353 10.61 14.41 -4.87
N GLY A 354 9.68 14.39 -3.91
CA GLY A 354 8.27 14.52 -4.21
C GLY A 354 7.45 14.89 -3.00
N GLY A 355 6.16 15.05 -3.24
CA GLY A 355 5.18 15.28 -2.20
C GLY A 355 3.77 15.10 -2.73
N PHE A 356 2.83 14.96 -1.81
CA PHE A 356 1.43 14.76 -2.15
C PHE A 356 0.53 15.39 -1.11
N PHE A 357 -0.69 15.68 -1.55
CA PHE A 357 -1.81 16.05 -0.70
C PHE A 357 -2.99 15.17 -1.13
N SER A 358 -3.60 14.49 -0.17
CA SER A 358 -4.71 13.57 -0.42
C SER A 358 -5.84 13.80 0.56
N ASP A 359 -7.07 13.81 0.03
CA ASP A 359 -8.28 13.68 0.81
C ASP A 359 -8.58 12.18 0.91
N SER A 360 -8.62 11.65 2.14
CA SER A 360 -8.86 10.25 2.41
C SER A 360 -10.31 9.87 2.10
N GLN A 361 -10.56 8.59 1.87
CA GLN A 361 -11.91 8.04 1.75
C GLN A 361 -12.70 8.05 3.06
N LEU A 362 -12.07 8.42 4.18
CA LEU A 362 -12.66 8.35 5.52
C LEU A 362 -13.23 9.70 5.96
N MET A 363 -14.51 9.67 6.36
CA MET A 363 -15.20 10.73 7.08
C MET A 363 -15.52 10.24 8.49
N VAL A 364 -14.97 10.90 9.51
CA VAL A 364 -15.17 10.55 10.91
C VAL A 364 -15.69 11.79 11.65
N ASN A 365 -16.76 11.64 12.42
CA ASN A 365 -17.39 12.73 13.16
C ASN A 365 -17.75 13.96 12.28
N GLY A 366 -18.10 13.72 11.00
CA GLY A 366 -18.47 14.76 10.04
C GLY A 366 -17.28 15.50 9.42
N GLU A 367 -16.04 15.05 9.64
CA GLU A 367 -14.84 15.62 9.04
C GLU A 367 -14.07 14.60 8.22
N GLN A 368 -13.68 15.00 7.01
CA GLN A 368 -12.86 14.17 6.12
C GLN A 368 -11.40 14.25 6.53
N ILE A 369 -10.74 13.10 6.54
CA ILE A 369 -9.33 13.02 6.93
C ILE A 369 -8.42 13.47 5.79
N HIS A 370 -7.50 14.38 6.08
CA HIS A 370 -6.55 14.90 5.10
C HIS A 370 -5.13 14.39 5.36
N GLU A 371 -4.44 14.04 4.30
CA GLU A 371 -3.08 13.52 4.32
C GLU A 371 -2.15 14.42 3.53
N PHE A 372 -0.99 14.72 4.10
CA PHE A 372 0.08 15.44 3.45
C PHE A 372 1.37 14.65 3.58
N GLY A 373 2.13 14.51 2.50
CA GLY A 373 3.38 13.79 2.51
C GLY A 373 4.51 14.47 1.74
N ILE A 374 5.73 14.29 2.23
CA ILE A 374 6.96 14.67 1.52
C ILE A 374 7.85 13.42 1.42
N THR A 375 8.42 13.22 0.25
CA THR A 375 9.21 12.03 -0.07
C THR A 375 10.57 12.41 -0.63
N PHE A 376 11.60 11.69 -0.21
CA PHE A 376 12.95 11.78 -0.76
C PHE A 376 13.42 10.39 -1.12
N GLY A 377 14.26 10.26 -2.14
CA GLY A 377 14.87 8.97 -2.43
C GLY A 377 16.08 9.04 -3.32
N VAL A 378 16.79 7.92 -3.38
CA VAL A 378 17.95 7.74 -4.25
C VAL A 378 17.88 6.39 -4.96
N GLY A 379 18.17 6.39 -6.26
CA GLY A 379 18.48 5.20 -7.04
C GLY A 379 19.98 5.03 -7.13
N LEU A 380 20.51 3.98 -6.49
CA LEU A 380 21.92 3.64 -6.47
C LEU A 380 22.21 2.63 -7.59
N PRO A 381 22.81 3.05 -8.72
CA PRO A 381 23.09 2.12 -9.82
C PRO A 381 24.16 1.12 -9.40
N MET A 382 23.98 -0.14 -9.80
CA MET A 382 24.96 -1.19 -9.59
C MET A 382 26.05 -1.14 -10.67
N ASN A 383 27.21 -1.75 -10.40
CA ASN A 383 28.32 -1.72 -11.33
C ASN A 383 28.07 -2.65 -12.53
N ARG A 384 28.22 -2.09 -13.74
CA ARG A 384 28.15 -2.81 -15.03
C ARG A 384 26.81 -3.50 -15.31
N SER A 385 25.73 -3.06 -14.68
CA SER A 385 24.35 -3.45 -15.03
C SER A 385 23.41 -2.25 -14.96
N ASN A 386 22.21 -2.40 -15.50
CA ASN A 386 21.12 -1.44 -15.32
C ASN A 386 20.36 -1.65 -14.00
N SER A 387 20.80 -2.61 -13.17
CA SER A 387 20.23 -2.88 -11.85
C SER A 387 20.50 -1.72 -10.89
N LYS A 388 19.59 -1.50 -9.96
CA LYS A 388 19.62 -0.39 -9.01
C LYS A 388 19.15 -0.85 -7.64
N VAL A 389 19.68 -0.23 -6.58
CA VAL A 389 19.06 -0.27 -5.25
C VAL A 389 18.32 1.04 -5.07
N ASN A 390 17.01 0.99 -4.84
CA ASN A 390 16.23 2.18 -4.53
C ASN A 390 16.11 2.32 -3.02
N LEU A 391 16.41 3.51 -2.51
CA LEU A 391 16.13 3.92 -1.15
C LEU A 391 15.09 5.04 -1.20
N PHE A 392 14.10 5.01 -0.33
CA PHE A 392 13.19 6.14 -0.15
C PHE A 392 12.90 6.38 1.33
N ILE A 393 12.58 7.63 1.64
CA ILE A 393 12.10 8.10 2.92
C ILE A 393 10.86 8.94 2.66
N GLU A 394 9.82 8.71 3.43
CA GLU A 394 8.56 9.41 3.36
C GLU A 394 8.16 9.86 4.76
N TYR A 395 7.77 11.11 4.87
CA TYR A 395 7.08 11.63 6.04
C TYR A 395 5.65 11.96 5.62
N LEU A 396 4.68 11.29 6.26
CA LEU A 396 3.25 11.47 6.06
C LEU A 396 2.64 12.01 7.34
N LYS A 397 1.90 13.10 7.23
CA LYS A 397 1.04 13.63 8.30
C LYS A 397 -0.41 13.42 7.92
N ARG A 398 -1.16 12.73 8.78
CA ARG A 398 -2.61 12.60 8.71
C ARG A 398 -3.21 13.52 9.75
N ASN A 399 -3.95 14.52 9.31
CA ASN A 399 -4.55 15.51 10.20
C ASN A 399 -5.97 15.08 10.57
N GLY A 400 -6.21 15.01 11.87
CA GLY A 400 -7.55 14.97 12.45
C GLY A 400 -7.85 16.32 13.11
N SER A 401 -9.08 16.81 13.00
CA SER A 401 -9.48 17.96 13.82
C SER A 401 -9.71 17.56 15.26
N MET A 402 -8.85 18.05 16.15
CA MET A 402 -9.00 17.86 17.59
C MET A 402 -10.35 18.41 18.12
N ASN A 403 -10.97 19.36 17.43
CA ASN A 403 -12.29 19.89 17.82
C ASN A 403 -13.42 18.86 17.62
N ASN A 404 -13.17 17.79 16.85
CA ASN A 404 -14.11 16.72 16.54
C ASN A 404 -13.64 15.37 17.11
N ASP A 405 -12.82 15.38 18.18
CA ASP A 405 -12.25 14.19 18.82
C ASP A 405 -11.42 13.30 17.87
N LEU A 406 -10.71 13.93 16.92
CA LEU A 406 -9.82 13.24 15.98
C LEU A 406 -8.36 13.46 16.38
N HIS A 407 -7.55 12.42 16.24
CA HIS A 407 -6.13 12.43 16.56
C HIS A 407 -5.26 12.68 15.32
N ASP A 408 -4.07 13.24 15.55
CA ASP A 408 -3.05 13.42 14.51
C ASP A 408 -2.15 12.18 14.42
N GLU A 409 -1.75 11.81 13.21
CA GLU A 409 -0.77 10.74 12.99
C GLU A 409 0.43 11.25 12.18
N ASN A 410 1.63 10.98 12.71
CA ASN A 410 2.89 11.31 12.08
C ASN A 410 3.64 10.02 11.74
N CYS A 411 3.66 9.70 10.46
CA CYS A 411 4.23 8.46 9.95
C CYS A 411 5.55 8.73 9.22
N LEU A 412 6.61 8.05 9.62
CA LEU A 412 7.89 8.00 8.93
C LEU A 412 8.07 6.62 8.31
N THR A 413 8.20 6.56 7.00
CA THR A 413 8.44 5.33 6.24
C THR A 413 9.83 5.38 5.61
N VAL A 414 10.60 4.30 5.72
CA VAL A 414 11.90 4.13 5.08
C VAL A 414 11.90 2.81 4.32
N GLY A 415 12.13 2.85 3.00
CA GLY A 415 12.11 1.63 2.18
C GLY A 415 13.40 1.39 1.41
N VAL A 416 13.67 0.10 1.17
CA VAL A 416 14.77 -0.39 0.34
C VAL A 416 14.23 -1.39 -0.68
N SER A 417 14.42 -1.14 -1.98
CA SER A 417 14.10 -2.10 -3.03
C SER A 417 15.30 -2.46 -3.87
N LEU A 418 15.33 -3.72 -4.30
CA LEU A 418 16.31 -4.25 -5.22
C LEU A 418 15.68 -4.39 -6.60
N ASN A 419 15.98 -3.44 -7.48
CA ASN A 419 15.59 -3.46 -8.88
C ASN A 419 16.68 -4.17 -9.69
N LEU A 420 16.45 -5.43 -10.05
CA LEU A 420 17.35 -6.24 -10.85
C LEU A 420 16.94 -6.19 -12.32
N PHE A 421 17.83 -5.68 -13.15
CA PHE A 421 17.71 -5.73 -14.60
C PHE A 421 18.77 -6.68 -15.16
N ASP A 422 18.37 -7.64 -15.99
CA ASP A 422 19.31 -8.49 -16.71
C ASP A 422 18.75 -8.91 -18.08
N TYR A 423 19.62 -9.42 -18.94
CA TYR A 423 19.26 -9.84 -20.29
C TYR A 423 18.93 -11.33 -20.38
N TRP A 424 17.89 -11.65 -21.13
CA TRP A 424 17.51 -13.01 -21.48
C TRP A 424 18.48 -13.61 -22.52
N PHE A 425 18.78 -14.91 -22.38
CA PHE A 425 19.52 -15.72 -23.36
C PHE A 425 20.94 -15.27 -23.72
N VAL A 426 21.60 -14.47 -22.89
CA VAL A 426 23.03 -14.18 -23.08
C VAL A 426 23.85 -15.41 -22.68
N LYS A 427 24.34 -16.17 -23.67
CA LYS A 427 25.35 -17.22 -23.45
C LYS A 427 26.62 -16.54 -22.95
N GLN A 428 26.89 -16.63 -21.65
CA GLN A 428 28.17 -16.17 -21.09
C GLN A 428 29.31 -16.95 -21.75
N LYS A 429 30.15 -16.27 -22.53
CA LYS A 429 31.42 -16.84 -22.99
C LYS A 429 32.35 -16.85 -21.78
N TYR A 430 32.77 -18.04 -21.35
CA TYR A 430 33.81 -18.20 -20.34
C TYR A 430 35.03 -17.36 -20.75
N LYS A 431 35.51 -16.50 -19.84
CA LYS A 431 36.80 -15.82 -19.96
C LYS A 431 37.85 -16.58 -19.17
#